data_AF-A0A1U7VKD6-F1
#
_entry.id   AF-A0A1U7VKD6-F1
#
_cell.length_a   1.000
_cell.length_b   1.000
_cell.length_c   1.000
_cell.angle_alpha   90.00
_cell.angle_beta   90.00
_cell.angle_gamma   90.00
#
_symmetry.space_group_name_H-M   'P 1'
#
loop_
_entity.id
_entity.type
_entity.pdbx_description
1 polymer ?
#
loop_
_entity_poly.entity_id
_entity_poly.type
_entity_poly.pdbx_seq_one_letter_code
_entity_poly.pdbx_strand_id
1 'polypeptide(L)'
;MKGLNNMIKTAKVSGWVKGFEVNRSGDNNLEITHLQYADGTLVFCDAEKDQLRFLRIILVLFEGVSGLHINWRKRNMFPINEVNNMEQLTQILGGEVGSLPTVYLGMPLGARSKSKEIWNSVIEKCEKKMSRWKSQYLSMGGRLILINSVLDSLPTYMMSLFPIPAGTVQRLNKLRRSFLWQGVGSLKERYPDMFGLAQNQHKTVADMWSHQGWEIALRRQFNDWEITRLADLYKELEAFT
;
A
#
# COMPACT_ATOMS: atom_id res chain seq x y z
N MET A 1 -1.66 -1.77 -27.33
CA MET A 1 -1.76 -3.11 -27.97
C MET A 1 -3.20 -3.47 -28.40
N LYS A 2 -3.89 -2.61 -29.18
CA LYS A 2 -5.24 -2.95 -29.66
C LYS A 2 -5.24 -4.17 -30.60
N GLY A 3 -4.21 -4.31 -31.43
CA GLY A 3 -4.06 -5.43 -32.38
C GLY A 3 -4.07 -6.80 -31.69
N LEU A 4 -3.19 -7.03 -30.71
CA LEU A 4 -3.14 -8.29 -29.95
C LEU A 4 -4.47 -8.59 -29.25
N ASN A 5 -5.09 -7.59 -28.61
CA ASN A 5 -6.40 -7.74 -27.99
C ASN A 5 -7.46 -8.22 -29.01
N ASN A 6 -7.47 -7.66 -30.21
CA ASN A 6 -8.41 -8.07 -31.25
C ASN A 6 -8.12 -9.48 -31.75
N MET A 7 -6.84 -9.85 -31.96
CA MET A 7 -6.46 -11.21 -32.38
C MET A 7 -6.91 -12.27 -31.37
N ILE A 8 -6.72 -12.02 -30.06
CA ILE A 8 -7.16 -12.96 -29.00
C ILE A 8 -8.69 -13.01 -28.93
N LYS A 9 -9.40 -11.88 -29.09
CA LYS A 9 -10.86 -11.87 -29.16
C LYS A 9 -11.40 -12.66 -30.36
N THR A 10 -10.77 -12.55 -31.53
CA THR A 10 -11.14 -13.34 -32.71
C THR A 10 -10.89 -14.84 -32.47
N ALA A 11 -9.76 -15.18 -31.86
CA ALA A 11 -9.45 -16.56 -31.49
C ALA A 11 -10.47 -17.15 -30.50
N LYS A 12 -10.94 -16.33 -29.56
CA LYS A 12 -12.03 -16.69 -28.64
C LYS A 12 -13.33 -17.00 -29.40
N VAL A 13 -13.77 -16.08 -30.26
CA VAL A 13 -15.00 -16.26 -31.07
C VAL A 13 -14.91 -17.50 -31.96
N SER A 14 -13.71 -17.83 -32.44
CA SER A 14 -13.43 -19.01 -33.26
C SER A 14 -13.30 -20.31 -32.45
N GLY A 15 -13.37 -20.25 -31.12
CA GLY A 15 -13.23 -21.40 -30.23
C GLY A 15 -11.79 -21.93 -30.07
N TRP A 16 -10.77 -21.19 -30.53
CA TRP A 16 -9.37 -21.60 -30.48
C TRP A 16 -8.72 -21.39 -29.11
N VAL A 17 -9.22 -20.42 -28.34
CA VAL A 17 -8.76 -20.11 -26.99
C VAL A 17 -9.98 -19.90 -26.10
N LYS A 18 -10.07 -20.68 -25.02
CA LYS A 18 -11.07 -20.47 -23.98
C LYS A 18 -10.47 -19.64 -22.85
N GLY A 19 -11.28 -18.79 -22.25
CA GLY A 19 -10.89 -17.95 -21.12
C GLY A 19 -11.36 -18.52 -19.79
N PHE A 20 -11.14 -17.73 -18.74
CA PHE A 20 -11.62 -18.01 -17.41
C PHE A 20 -13.06 -17.52 -17.22
N GLU A 21 -13.97 -18.42 -16.85
CA GLU A 21 -15.35 -18.08 -16.49
C GLU A 21 -15.44 -17.56 -15.05
N VAL A 22 -15.93 -16.34 -14.89
CA VAL A 22 -16.02 -15.66 -13.58
C VAL A 22 -17.28 -16.03 -12.81
N ASN A 23 -18.38 -16.34 -13.51
CA ASN A 23 -19.66 -16.59 -12.88
C ASN A 23 -20.32 -17.82 -13.51
N ARG A 24 -20.48 -18.90 -12.73
CA ARG A 24 -21.11 -20.15 -13.18
C ARG A 24 -22.60 -20.24 -12.85
N SER A 25 -23.15 -19.28 -12.11
CA SER A 25 -24.47 -19.38 -11.47
C SER A 25 -25.46 -18.27 -11.85
N GLY A 26 -25.17 -17.45 -12.87
CA GLY A 26 -26.07 -16.39 -13.33
C GLY A 26 -26.18 -16.36 -14.85
N ASP A 27 -27.28 -15.80 -15.37
CA ASP A 27 -27.69 -15.75 -16.79
C ASP A 27 -26.71 -15.02 -17.74
N ASN A 28 -25.59 -14.51 -17.22
CA ASN A 28 -24.52 -13.85 -17.97
C ASN A 28 -23.16 -14.44 -17.57
N ASN A 29 -22.73 -15.48 -18.28
CA ASN A 29 -21.39 -16.05 -18.16
C ASN A 29 -20.36 -15.03 -18.69
N LEU A 30 -19.68 -14.31 -17.78
CA LEU A 30 -18.55 -13.47 -18.13
C LEU A 30 -17.28 -14.33 -18.21
N GLU A 31 -16.73 -14.44 -19.42
CA GLU A 31 -15.50 -15.19 -19.69
C GLU A 31 -14.37 -14.24 -20.11
N ILE A 32 -13.30 -14.26 -19.32
CA ILE A 32 -12.12 -13.39 -19.46
C ILE A 32 -10.97 -14.19 -20.08
N THR A 33 -10.52 -13.80 -21.28
CA THR A 33 -9.37 -14.45 -21.94
C THR A 33 -8.03 -13.79 -21.66
N HIS A 34 -8.00 -12.48 -21.44
CA HIS A 34 -6.74 -11.78 -21.19
C HIS A 34 -6.94 -10.44 -20.47
N LEU A 35 -5.90 -10.00 -19.76
CA LEU A 35 -5.79 -8.69 -19.13
C LEU A 35 -4.52 -7.99 -19.65
N GLN A 36 -4.65 -6.73 -20.05
CA GLN A 36 -3.55 -5.95 -20.60
C GLN A 36 -3.36 -4.66 -19.81
N TYR A 37 -2.12 -4.39 -19.41
CA TYR A 37 -1.71 -3.11 -18.84
C TYR A 37 -0.33 -2.73 -19.38
N ALA A 38 -0.23 -1.58 -20.04
CA ALA A 38 0.98 -1.13 -20.75
C ALA A 38 1.54 -2.24 -21.67
N ASP A 39 2.72 -2.79 -21.35
CA ASP A 39 3.42 -3.89 -22.02
C ASP A 39 3.15 -5.28 -21.40
N GLY A 40 2.58 -5.33 -20.19
CA GLY A 40 2.25 -6.57 -19.50
C GLY A 40 0.91 -7.16 -19.94
N THR A 41 0.92 -8.37 -20.49
CA THR A 41 -0.28 -9.13 -20.87
C THR A 41 -0.36 -10.42 -20.06
N LEU A 42 -1.46 -10.61 -19.33
CA LEU A 42 -1.86 -11.90 -18.77
C LEU A 42 -2.88 -12.55 -19.69
N VAL A 43 -2.67 -13.81 -20.03
CA VAL A 43 -3.59 -14.60 -20.84
C VAL A 43 -4.07 -15.77 -19.99
N PHE A 44 -5.38 -15.97 -19.95
CA PHE A 44 -6.05 -17.12 -19.34
C PHE A 44 -6.42 -18.09 -20.45
N CYS A 45 -6.03 -19.35 -20.27
CA CYS A 45 -6.39 -20.44 -21.16
C CYS A 45 -6.47 -21.75 -20.38
N ASP A 46 -7.17 -22.74 -20.95
CA ASP A 46 -7.17 -24.08 -20.39
C ASP A 46 -5.80 -24.73 -20.55
N ALA A 47 -5.52 -25.76 -19.75
CA ALA A 47 -4.31 -26.57 -19.81
C ALA A 47 -4.31 -27.54 -21.01
N GLU A 48 -4.69 -27.05 -22.18
CA GLU A 48 -4.82 -27.81 -23.43
C GLU A 48 -3.70 -27.43 -24.41
N LYS A 49 -3.05 -28.45 -24.99
CA LYS A 49 -1.90 -28.25 -25.90
C LYS A 49 -2.28 -27.43 -27.13
N ASP A 50 -3.45 -27.65 -27.69
CA ASP A 50 -3.87 -26.99 -28.92
C ASP A 50 -4.17 -25.50 -28.68
N GLN A 51 -4.79 -25.14 -27.55
CA GLN A 51 -4.99 -23.73 -27.17
C GLN A 51 -3.65 -22.98 -27.06
N LEU A 52 -2.62 -23.62 -26.46
CA LEU A 52 -1.29 -23.01 -26.36
C LEU A 52 -0.58 -22.89 -27.71
N ARG A 53 -0.81 -23.84 -28.64
CA ARG A 53 -0.30 -23.72 -30.02
C ARG A 53 -0.93 -22.54 -30.73
N PHE A 54 -2.26 -22.38 -30.65
CA PHE A 54 -2.95 -21.22 -31.21
C PHE A 54 -2.45 -19.92 -30.60
N LEU A 55 -2.27 -19.88 -29.28
CA LEU A 55 -1.73 -18.71 -28.59
C LEU A 55 -0.31 -18.37 -29.09
N ARG A 56 0.57 -19.37 -29.25
CA ARG A 56 1.92 -19.15 -29.81
C ARG A 56 1.85 -18.58 -31.22
N ILE A 57 0.98 -19.11 -32.08
CA ILE A 57 0.80 -18.63 -33.44
C ILE A 57 0.33 -17.17 -33.44
N ILE A 58 -0.67 -16.83 -32.61
CA ILE A 58 -1.15 -15.45 -32.47
C ILE A 58 -0.03 -14.51 -32.05
N LEU A 59 0.81 -14.93 -31.09
CA LEU A 59 1.94 -14.14 -30.61
C LEU A 59 2.99 -13.91 -31.71
N VAL A 60 3.38 -14.95 -32.45
CA VAL A 60 4.34 -14.84 -33.56
C VAL A 60 3.79 -13.98 -34.70
N LEU A 61 2.51 -14.15 -35.05
CA LEU A 61 1.85 -13.33 -36.07
C LEU A 61 1.77 -11.86 -35.63
N PHE A 62 1.46 -11.60 -34.36
CA PHE A 62 1.48 -10.26 -33.81
C PHE A 62 2.88 -9.66 -33.88
N GLU A 63 3.93 -10.43 -33.57
CA GLU A 63 5.33 -10.02 -33.69
C GLU A 63 5.65 -9.55 -35.13
N GLY A 64 5.29 -10.39 -36.11
CA GLY A 64 5.53 -10.11 -37.53
C GLY A 64 4.73 -8.92 -38.09
N VAL A 65 3.47 -8.74 -37.66
CA VAL A 65 2.60 -7.66 -38.16
C VAL A 65 2.85 -6.33 -37.46
N SER A 66 3.16 -6.35 -36.17
CA SER A 66 3.35 -5.11 -35.38
C SER A 66 4.78 -4.59 -35.39
N GLY A 67 5.76 -5.43 -35.74
CA GLY A 67 7.18 -5.11 -35.60
C GLY A 67 7.67 -5.05 -34.15
N LEU A 68 6.82 -5.38 -33.17
CA LEU A 68 7.21 -5.49 -31.76
C LEU A 68 7.76 -6.88 -31.49
N HIS A 69 8.82 -6.98 -30.70
CA HIS A 69 9.38 -8.27 -30.29
C HIS A 69 8.80 -8.74 -28.95
N ILE A 70 8.34 -9.98 -28.90
CA ILE A 70 7.87 -10.59 -27.66
C ILE A 70 9.08 -11.01 -26.85
N ASN A 71 9.14 -10.56 -25.59
CA ASN A 71 10.21 -10.98 -24.69
C ASN A 71 9.94 -12.40 -24.19
N TRP A 72 10.39 -13.38 -24.95
CA TRP A 72 10.16 -14.79 -24.66
C TRP A 72 10.77 -15.26 -23.32
N ARG A 73 11.80 -14.56 -22.80
CA ARG A 73 12.47 -14.85 -21.51
C ARG A 73 11.69 -14.38 -20.28
N LYS A 74 10.84 -13.35 -20.42
CA LYS A 74 10.05 -12.80 -19.31
C LYS A 74 8.70 -13.49 -19.10
N ARG A 75 8.33 -14.41 -19.99
CA ARG A 75 7.05 -15.12 -19.90
C ARG A 75 7.18 -16.27 -18.93
N ASN A 76 6.19 -16.37 -18.06
CA ASN A 76 6.07 -17.47 -17.11
C ASN A 76 4.68 -18.08 -17.25
N MET A 77 4.61 -19.40 -17.08
CA MET A 77 3.36 -20.12 -17.01
C MET A 77 3.06 -20.47 -15.56
N PHE A 78 1.85 -20.14 -15.11
CA PHE A 78 1.40 -20.39 -13.74
C PHE A 78 0.25 -21.41 -13.79
N PRO A 79 0.46 -22.64 -13.29
CA PRO A 79 -0.63 -23.60 -13.18
C PRO A 79 -1.63 -23.10 -12.11
N ILE A 80 -2.91 -23.14 -12.45
CA ILE A 80 -4.00 -22.90 -11.51
C ILE A 80 -4.59 -24.28 -11.18
N ASN A 81 -4.56 -24.67 -9.90
CA ASN A 81 -4.87 -26.02 -9.42
C ASN A 81 -3.87 -27.08 -9.91
N GLU A 82 -4.29 -28.34 -9.97
CA GLU A 82 -3.46 -29.46 -10.41
C GLU A 82 -3.41 -29.56 -11.94
N VAL A 83 -2.21 -29.46 -12.51
CA VAL A 83 -1.96 -29.59 -13.95
C VAL A 83 -0.81 -30.58 -14.17
N ASN A 84 -1.14 -31.79 -14.64
CA ASN A 84 -0.17 -32.89 -14.74
C ASN A 84 0.87 -32.72 -15.86
N ASN A 85 0.57 -31.93 -16.90
CA ASN A 85 1.35 -31.87 -18.15
C ASN A 85 2.15 -30.56 -18.32
N MET A 86 2.53 -29.90 -17.23
CA MET A 86 3.15 -28.57 -17.30
C MET A 86 4.43 -28.52 -18.14
N GLU A 87 5.30 -29.52 -18.06
CA GLU A 87 6.54 -29.56 -18.86
C GLU A 87 6.28 -29.59 -20.38
N GLN A 88 5.25 -30.30 -20.81
CA GLN A 88 4.88 -30.37 -22.23
C GLN A 88 4.27 -29.05 -22.70
N LEU A 89 3.49 -28.40 -21.84
CA LEU A 89 2.87 -27.11 -22.13
C LEU A 89 3.92 -25.99 -22.21
N THR A 90 4.94 -26.01 -21.33
CA THR A 90 6.03 -25.03 -21.36
C THR A 90 6.94 -25.21 -22.56
N GLN A 91 7.13 -26.43 -23.09
CA GLN A 91 7.84 -26.63 -24.36
C GLN A 91 7.12 -25.98 -25.55
N ILE A 92 5.79 -25.93 -25.53
CA ILE A 92 4.99 -25.30 -26.59
C ILE A 92 5.13 -23.80 -26.52
N LEU A 93 4.75 -23.17 -25.40
CA LEU A 93 4.73 -21.71 -25.34
C LEU A 93 6.15 -21.15 -25.12
N GLY A 94 6.99 -21.84 -24.36
CA GLY A 94 8.28 -21.38 -23.83
C GLY A 94 8.13 -20.62 -22.50
N GLY A 95 9.23 -20.46 -21.77
CA GLY A 95 9.28 -19.76 -20.49
C GLY A 95 9.46 -20.70 -19.30
N GLU A 96 9.52 -20.12 -18.10
CA GLU A 96 9.64 -20.87 -16.85
C GLU A 96 8.27 -21.17 -16.24
N VAL A 97 8.18 -22.30 -15.51
CA VAL A 97 7.01 -22.58 -14.68
C VAL A 97 7.14 -21.77 -13.39
N GLY A 98 6.23 -20.82 -13.21
CA GLY A 98 6.13 -20.07 -11.97
C GLY A 98 5.18 -20.73 -10.99
N SER A 99 5.37 -20.44 -9.70
CA SER A 99 4.43 -20.82 -8.63
C SER A 99 3.62 -19.62 -8.15
N LEU A 100 2.38 -19.87 -7.73
CA LEU A 100 1.57 -18.90 -7.00
C LEU A 100 1.85 -19.06 -5.48
N PRO A 101 1.88 -17.97 -4.70
CA PRO A 101 1.54 -16.59 -5.09
C PRO A 101 2.69 -15.82 -5.76
N THR A 102 2.37 -15.01 -6.77
CA THR A 102 3.35 -14.17 -7.51
C THR A 102 2.92 -12.70 -7.53
N VAL A 103 3.80 -11.76 -7.91
CA VAL A 103 3.48 -10.33 -7.96
C VAL A 103 3.27 -9.87 -9.40
N TYR A 104 2.07 -9.36 -9.71
CA TYR A 104 1.74 -8.72 -10.99
C TYR A 104 1.22 -7.30 -10.75
N LEU A 105 1.82 -6.29 -11.39
CA LEU A 105 1.51 -4.87 -11.19
C LEU A 105 1.53 -4.43 -9.70
N GLY A 106 2.43 -5.02 -8.92
CA GLY A 106 2.53 -4.76 -7.48
C GLY A 106 1.43 -5.41 -6.64
N MET A 107 0.55 -6.21 -7.23
CA MET A 107 -0.49 -6.99 -6.56
C MET A 107 -0.07 -8.46 -6.46
N PRO A 108 -0.23 -9.12 -5.30
CA PRO A 108 0.02 -10.54 -5.16
C PRO A 108 -1.13 -11.35 -5.76
N LEU A 109 -0.88 -12.00 -6.90
CA LEU A 109 -1.77 -12.98 -7.53
C LEU A 109 -1.70 -14.32 -6.78
N GLY A 110 -2.86 -14.94 -6.58
CA GLY A 110 -2.98 -16.25 -5.94
C GLY A 110 -2.74 -16.26 -4.42
N ALA A 111 -2.46 -15.11 -3.81
CA ALA A 111 -2.39 -15.00 -2.36
C ALA A 111 -3.79 -15.06 -1.74
N ARG A 112 -3.90 -15.67 -0.57
CA ARG A 112 -5.15 -15.67 0.20
C ARG A 112 -5.51 -14.23 0.56
N SER A 113 -6.71 -13.77 0.19
CA SER A 113 -7.17 -12.38 0.37
C SER A 113 -7.07 -11.83 1.80
N LYS A 114 -7.07 -12.71 2.80
CA LYS A 114 -6.94 -12.37 4.23
C LYS A 114 -5.50 -12.51 4.78
N SER A 115 -4.51 -12.87 3.95
CA SER A 115 -3.16 -13.11 4.44
C SER A 115 -2.47 -11.79 4.81
N LYS A 116 -1.75 -11.80 5.93
CA LYS A 116 -0.92 -10.67 6.36
C LYS A 116 0.28 -10.45 5.44
N GLU A 117 0.69 -11.49 4.72
CA GLU A 117 1.85 -11.50 3.81
C GLU A 117 1.68 -10.52 2.64
N ILE A 118 0.46 -10.36 2.12
CA ILE A 118 0.12 -9.36 1.08
C ILE A 118 0.57 -7.96 1.53
N TRP A 119 0.31 -7.64 2.79
CA TRP A 119 0.57 -6.33 3.38
C TRP A 119 2.01 -6.11 3.80
N ASN A 120 2.80 -7.17 4.01
CA ASN A 120 4.21 -7.04 4.41
C ASN A 120 5.00 -6.25 3.36
N SER A 121 4.80 -6.54 2.06
CA SER A 121 5.49 -5.82 0.98
C SER A 121 5.18 -4.31 0.96
N VAL A 122 3.95 -3.93 1.33
CA VAL A 122 3.52 -2.52 1.44
C VAL A 122 4.17 -1.87 2.65
N ILE A 123 4.17 -2.56 3.79
CA ILE A 123 4.78 -2.08 5.03
C ILE A 123 6.28 -1.87 4.81
N GLU A 124 6.99 -2.83 4.22
CA GLU A 124 8.42 -2.72 3.93
C GLU A 124 8.73 -1.53 2.99
N LYS A 125 7.90 -1.30 1.96
CA LYS A 125 8.04 -0.12 1.09
C LYS A 125 7.82 1.18 1.86
N CYS A 126 6.84 1.20 2.75
CA CYS A 126 6.60 2.34 3.64
C CYS A 126 7.82 2.57 4.54
N GLU A 127 8.29 1.56 5.26
CA GLU A 127 9.47 1.62 6.13
C GLU A 127 10.71 2.11 5.39
N LYS A 128 10.98 1.55 4.21
CA LYS A 128 12.12 1.93 3.37
C LYS A 128 12.05 3.38 2.89
N LYS A 129 10.85 3.91 2.62
CA LYS A 129 10.69 5.33 2.25
C LYS A 129 10.84 6.24 3.47
N MET A 130 10.26 5.85 4.61
CA MET A 130 10.36 6.63 5.85
C MET A 130 11.80 6.66 6.38
N SER A 131 12.55 5.57 6.29
CA SER A 131 13.94 5.50 6.77
C SER A 131 14.92 6.33 5.95
N ARG A 132 14.62 6.57 4.66
CA ARG A 132 15.40 7.48 3.81
C ARG A 132 15.29 8.94 4.25
N TRP A 133 14.23 9.29 4.96
CA TRP A 133 14.02 10.65 5.42
C TRP A 133 14.54 10.83 6.83
N LYS A 134 15.51 11.73 6.95
CA LYS A 134 16.05 12.13 8.24
C LYS A 134 15.04 13.06 8.92
N SER A 135 14.09 12.48 9.64
CA SER A 135 13.06 13.20 10.42
C SER A 135 13.66 14.30 11.31
N GLN A 136 14.88 14.11 11.82
CA GLN A 136 15.62 15.09 12.61
C GLN A 136 15.80 16.46 11.94
N TYR A 137 15.81 16.52 10.60
CA TYR A 137 15.95 17.77 9.84
C TYR A 137 14.62 18.35 9.36
N LEU A 138 13.50 17.75 9.77
CA LEU A 138 12.16 18.14 9.35
C LEU A 138 11.39 18.72 10.52
N SER A 139 10.71 19.84 10.27
CA SER A 139 9.74 20.42 11.20
C SER A 139 8.58 19.44 11.44
N MET A 140 7.84 19.64 12.54
CA MET A 140 6.65 18.82 12.84
C MET A 140 5.64 18.82 11.68
N GLY A 141 5.41 19.98 11.06
CA GLY A 141 4.56 20.11 9.87
C GLY A 141 5.13 19.37 8.66
N GLY A 142 6.44 19.46 8.41
CA GLY A 142 7.10 18.72 7.33
C GLY A 142 6.99 17.20 7.50
N ARG A 143 7.15 16.70 8.74
CA ARG A 143 6.96 15.28 9.06
C ARG A 143 5.52 14.82 8.80
N LEU A 144 4.53 15.63 9.17
CA LEU A 144 3.12 15.32 8.93
C LEU A 144 2.79 15.25 7.44
N ILE A 145 3.27 16.22 6.65
CA ILE A 145 3.08 16.23 5.19
C ILE A 145 3.68 14.96 4.57
N LEU A 146 4.89 14.58 4.99
CA LEU A 146 5.55 13.38 4.48
C LEU A 146 4.82 12.09 4.85
N ILE A 147 4.34 11.98 6.10
CA ILE A 147 3.47 10.88 6.54
C ILE A 147 2.28 10.76 5.61
N ASN A 148 1.55 11.86 5.37
CA ASN A 148 0.35 11.82 4.52
C ASN A 148 0.71 11.45 3.07
N SER A 149 1.80 12.01 2.53
CA SER A 149 2.21 11.74 1.15
C SER A 149 2.62 10.30 0.87
N VAL A 150 3.06 9.54 1.88
CA VAL A 150 3.61 8.18 1.71
C VAL A 150 2.80 7.10 2.43
N LEU A 151 2.48 7.30 3.71
CA LEU A 151 1.78 6.30 4.52
C LEU A 151 0.28 6.26 4.26
N ASP A 152 -0.30 7.28 3.63
CA ASP A 152 -1.69 7.22 3.16
C ASP A 152 -1.75 6.80 1.68
N SER A 153 -0.88 7.34 0.82
CA SER A 153 -0.94 7.05 -0.62
C SER A 153 -0.56 5.61 -0.98
N LEU A 154 0.48 5.03 -0.36
CA LEU A 154 0.97 3.70 -0.73
C LEU A 154 0.00 2.57 -0.36
N PRO A 155 -0.61 2.54 0.84
CA PRO A 155 -1.57 1.50 1.17
C PRO A 155 -2.90 1.66 0.41
N THR A 156 -3.25 2.86 -0.06
CA THR A 156 -4.56 3.13 -0.69
C THR A 156 -4.87 2.19 -1.84
N TYR A 157 -3.91 1.92 -2.73
CA TYR A 157 -4.11 0.98 -3.84
C TYR A 157 -4.42 -0.46 -3.36
N MET A 158 -3.78 -0.91 -2.28
CA MET A 158 -4.05 -2.24 -1.72
C MET A 158 -5.35 -2.26 -0.90
N MET A 159 -5.70 -1.15 -0.24
CA MET A 159 -6.95 -1.02 0.51
C MET A 159 -8.18 -1.05 -0.40
N SER A 160 -8.08 -0.57 -1.65
CA SER A 160 -9.17 -0.70 -2.62
C SER A 160 -9.39 -2.14 -3.11
N LEU A 161 -8.40 -3.02 -2.96
CA LEU A 161 -8.44 -4.40 -3.45
C LEU A 161 -8.73 -5.42 -2.34
N PHE A 162 -8.16 -5.19 -1.15
CA PHE A 162 -8.23 -6.13 -0.03
C PHE A 162 -8.59 -5.42 1.28
N PRO A 163 -9.38 -6.06 2.16
CA PRO A 163 -9.62 -5.53 3.49
C PRO A 163 -8.31 -5.52 4.29
N ILE A 164 -8.03 -4.40 4.96
CA ILE A 164 -6.81 -4.24 5.75
C ILE A 164 -6.91 -4.98 7.10
N PRO A 165 -5.99 -5.92 7.42
CA PRO A 165 -5.98 -6.58 8.72
C PRO A 165 -5.66 -5.62 9.86
N ALA A 166 -6.29 -5.81 11.02
CA ALA A 166 -6.05 -4.97 12.21
C ALA A 166 -4.56 -4.89 12.60
N GLY A 167 -3.83 -6.01 12.48
CA GLY A 167 -2.37 -6.03 12.75
C GLY A 167 -1.54 -5.16 11.80
N THR A 168 -1.97 -5.04 10.54
CA THR A 168 -1.33 -4.14 9.56
C THR A 168 -1.55 -2.68 9.93
N VAL A 169 -2.79 -2.33 10.32
CA VAL A 169 -3.14 -0.99 10.79
C VAL A 169 -2.29 -0.60 12.01
N GLN A 170 -2.15 -1.51 12.98
CA GLN A 170 -1.33 -1.27 14.16
C GLN A 170 0.15 -1.01 13.81
N ARG A 171 0.72 -1.78 12.87
CA ARG A 171 2.09 -1.58 12.39
C ARG A 171 2.28 -0.24 11.68
N LEU A 172 1.37 0.12 10.77
CA LEU A 172 1.40 1.42 10.08
C LEU A 172 1.28 2.58 11.08
N ASN A 173 0.40 2.48 12.07
CA ASN A 173 0.26 3.48 13.12
C ASN A 173 1.53 3.60 13.98
N LYS A 174 2.20 2.48 14.27
CA LYS A 174 3.50 2.49 14.96
C LYS A 174 4.56 3.26 14.15
N LEU A 175 4.61 3.05 12.83
CA LEU A 175 5.52 3.79 11.94
C LEU A 175 5.22 5.29 11.90
N ARG A 176 3.93 5.67 11.78
CA ARG A 176 3.50 7.07 11.84
C ARG A 176 3.98 7.76 13.12
N ARG A 177 3.70 7.13 14.27
CA ARG A 177 4.08 7.66 15.58
C ARG A 177 5.59 7.74 15.75
N SER A 178 6.31 6.67 15.38
CA SER A 178 7.77 6.61 15.46
C SER A 178 8.40 7.75 14.66
N PHE A 179 8.00 7.94 13.40
CA PHE A 179 8.57 8.98 12.55
C PHE A 179 8.19 10.40 13.00
N LEU A 180 6.93 10.61 13.39
CA LEU A 180 6.46 11.93 13.81
C LEU A 180 7.21 12.42 15.06
N TRP A 181 7.41 11.53 16.04
CA TRP A 181 8.02 11.85 17.32
C TRP A 181 9.51 11.52 17.40
N GLN A 182 10.15 11.12 16.29
CA GLN A 182 11.55 10.74 16.29
C GLN A 182 12.45 11.90 16.75
N GLY A 183 13.32 11.65 17.73
CA GLY A 183 14.22 12.65 18.31
C GLY A 183 13.53 13.69 19.21
N VAL A 184 12.22 13.55 19.44
CA VAL A 184 11.54 14.24 20.54
C VAL A 184 11.80 13.36 21.77
N GLY A 185 12.51 13.89 22.77
CA GLY A 185 12.69 13.21 24.06
C GLY A 185 11.34 12.80 24.65
N SER A 186 11.34 11.86 25.59
CA SER A 186 10.06 11.41 26.16
C SER A 186 9.29 12.61 26.73
N LEU A 187 7.95 12.57 26.71
CA LEU A 187 7.14 13.66 27.30
C LEU A 187 7.56 13.92 28.75
N LYS A 188 7.94 12.85 29.47
CA LYS A 188 8.52 12.88 30.81
C LYS A 188 9.83 13.67 30.90
N GLU A 189 10.73 13.52 29.93
CA GLU A 189 12.02 14.23 29.92
C GLU A 189 11.88 15.70 29.55
N ARG A 190 11.00 16.00 28.58
CA ARG A 190 10.92 17.34 27.99
C ARG A 190 9.93 18.26 28.71
N TYR A 191 8.88 17.67 29.29
CA TYR A 191 7.83 18.38 30.00
C TYR A 191 7.36 17.55 31.21
N PRO A 192 8.22 17.41 32.25
CA PRO A 192 7.96 16.55 33.41
C PRO A 192 6.65 16.93 34.12
N ASP A 193 6.33 18.22 34.21
CA ASP A 193 5.14 18.74 34.87
C ASP A 193 3.86 18.35 34.11
N MET A 194 3.83 18.56 32.79
CA MET A 194 2.72 18.13 31.93
C MET A 194 2.56 16.61 31.93
N PHE A 195 3.66 15.87 31.92
CA PHE A 195 3.62 14.40 32.03
C PHE A 195 3.02 13.95 33.36
N GLY A 196 3.41 14.60 34.45
CA GLY A 196 2.90 14.31 35.78
C GLY A 196 1.41 14.66 35.94
N LEU A 197 0.96 15.78 35.37
CA LEU A 197 -0.47 16.15 35.29
C LEU A 197 -1.27 15.11 34.50
N ALA A 198 -0.76 14.67 33.35
CA ALA A 198 -1.43 13.66 32.52
C ALA A 198 -1.57 12.30 33.22
N GLN A 199 -0.66 11.95 34.14
CA GLN A 199 -0.75 10.71 34.92
C GLN A 199 -1.69 10.81 36.14
N ASN A 200 -1.97 12.02 36.63
CA ASN A 200 -2.69 12.21 37.88
C ASN A 200 -3.93 13.08 37.67
N GLN A 201 -5.08 12.44 37.44
CA GLN A 201 -6.35 13.12 37.17
C GLN A 201 -6.86 14.01 38.33
N HIS A 202 -6.30 13.85 39.53
CA HIS A 202 -6.72 14.56 40.74
C HIS A 202 -5.75 15.66 41.20
N LYS A 203 -4.62 15.86 40.51
CA LYS A 203 -3.65 16.89 40.86
C LYS A 203 -3.93 18.18 40.11
N THR A 204 -3.80 19.30 40.80
CA THR A 204 -3.96 20.63 40.19
C THR A 204 -2.67 21.04 39.48
N VAL A 205 -2.76 22.07 38.63
CA VAL A 205 -1.60 22.66 37.94
C VAL A 205 -0.60 23.22 38.96
N ALA A 206 -1.07 23.78 40.06
CA ALA A 206 -0.25 24.28 41.16
C ALA A 206 0.56 23.15 41.83
N ASP A 207 -0.06 21.98 42.07
CA ASP A 207 0.60 20.83 42.72
C ASP A 207 1.75 20.23 41.89
N MET A 208 1.77 20.52 40.58
CA MET A 208 2.73 19.95 39.62
C MET A 208 3.67 21.00 39.04
N TRP A 209 3.65 22.22 39.58
CA TRP A 209 4.47 23.35 39.15
C TRP A 209 5.93 23.15 39.58
N SER A 210 6.87 23.08 38.63
CA SER A 210 8.31 22.99 38.92
C SER A 210 9.03 24.34 38.82
N HIS A 211 10.24 24.41 39.39
CA HIS A 211 11.11 25.59 39.36
C HIS A 211 11.61 26.01 37.96
N GLN A 212 11.33 25.23 36.91
CA GLN A 212 11.72 25.60 35.54
C GLN A 212 10.75 26.61 34.89
N GLY A 213 9.60 26.87 35.52
CA GLY A 213 8.61 27.85 35.06
C GLY A 213 7.91 27.43 33.77
N TRP A 214 6.69 27.93 33.56
CA TRP A 214 5.95 27.75 32.30
C TRP A 214 5.94 29.07 31.55
N GLU A 215 6.56 29.11 30.35
CA GLU A 215 6.38 30.25 29.45
C GLU A 215 4.96 30.21 28.85
N ILE A 216 4.09 31.10 29.34
CA ILE A 216 2.73 31.22 28.85
C ILE A 216 2.74 32.01 27.54
N ALA A 217 2.67 31.30 26.42
CA ALA A 217 2.48 31.88 25.10
C ALA A 217 1.00 31.83 24.69
N LEU A 218 0.41 32.99 24.44
CA LEU A 218 -1.01 33.13 24.17
C LEU A 218 -1.25 33.11 22.66
N ARG A 219 -2.24 32.33 22.20
CA ARG A 219 -2.49 32.10 20.76
C ARG A 219 -2.96 33.34 19.98
N ARG A 220 -3.38 34.39 20.67
CA ARG A 220 -3.83 35.66 20.07
C ARG A 220 -3.47 36.84 20.97
N GLN A 221 -3.51 38.04 20.39
CA GLN A 221 -3.42 39.28 21.15
C GLN A 221 -4.69 39.53 21.97
N PHE A 222 -4.54 40.29 23.06
CA PHE A 222 -5.62 40.67 23.96
C PHE A 222 -6.34 41.91 23.46
N ASN A 223 -7.62 41.97 23.77
CA ASN A 223 -8.34 43.23 23.76
C ASN A 223 -8.10 43.96 25.10
N ASP A 224 -8.20 45.29 25.10
CA ASP A 224 -7.89 46.11 26.28
C ASP A 224 -8.66 45.71 27.55
N TRP A 225 -9.91 45.24 27.40
CA TRP A 225 -10.75 44.81 28.52
C TRP A 225 -10.37 43.44 29.10
N GLU A 226 -9.48 42.67 28.44
CA GLU A 226 -8.99 41.38 28.92
C GLU A 226 -7.68 41.52 29.72
N ILE A 227 -7.00 42.66 29.62
CA ILE A 227 -5.68 42.91 30.22
C ILE A 227 -5.73 42.79 31.75
N THR A 228 -6.78 43.31 32.39
CA THR A 228 -6.92 43.29 33.85
C THR A 228 -7.02 41.86 34.38
N ARG A 229 -7.81 41.01 33.70
CA ARG A 229 -7.95 39.58 34.06
C ARG A 229 -6.65 38.81 33.87
N LEU A 230 -5.86 39.20 32.87
CA LEU A 230 -4.56 38.60 32.64
C LEU A 230 -3.57 39.00 33.74
N ALA A 231 -3.56 40.26 34.13
CA ALA A 231 -2.72 40.76 35.21
C ALA A 231 -3.05 40.06 36.54
N ASP A 232 -4.34 39.83 36.84
CA ASP A 232 -4.77 39.07 38.01
C ASP A 232 -4.33 37.61 37.92
N LEU A 233 -4.44 36.98 36.75
CA LEU A 233 -3.94 35.62 36.52
C LEU A 233 -2.42 35.53 36.74
N TYR A 234 -1.64 36.48 36.25
CA TYR A 234 -0.19 36.49 36.45
C TYR A 234 0.18 36.69 37.93
N LYS A 235 -0.54 37.53 38.67
CA LYS A 235 -0.34 37.70 40.12
C LYS A 235 -0.64 36.41 40.89
N GLU A 236 -1.73 35.73 40.54
CA GLU A 236 -2.07 34.43 41.14
C GLU A 236 -0.98 33.40 40.82
N LEU A 237 -0.43 33.41 39.60
CA LEU A 237 0.66 32.49 39.21
C LEU A 237 2.00 32.81 39.90
N GLU A 238 2.33 34.08 40.12
CA GLU A 238 3.50 34.50 40.91
C GLU A 238 3.39 34.07 42.39
N ALA A 239 2.18 33.89 42.92
CA ALA A 239 1.99 33.38 44.27
C ALA A 239 2.38 31.89 44.42
N PHE A 240 2.53 31.15 43.32
CA PHE A 240 2.93 29.73 43.29
C PHE A 240 4.42 29.50 42.96
N THR A 241 5.19 30.57 42.66
CA THR A 241 6.65 30.50 42.45
C THR A 241 7.45 30.74 43.71
#